data_AF-A0A2V2ZM25-F1
#
_entry.id   AF-A0A2V2ZM25-F1
#
_cell.length_a   1.000
_cell.length_b   1.000
_cell.length_c   1.000
_cell.angle_alpha   90.00
_cell.angle_beta   90.00
_cell.angle_gamma   90.00
#
_symmetry.space_group_name_H-M   'P 1'
#
loop_
_entity.id
_entity.type
_entity.pdbx_description
1 polymer ?
#
loop_
_entity_poly.entity_id
_entity_poly.type
_entity_poly.pdbx_seq_one_letter_code
_entity_poly.pdbx_strand_id
1 'polypeptide(L)' 'MEEFHFFKIDHLLILDLNSLLAESKSEGFRFLSRLIDEYQSGINTFSDRGEGLFGVKDHSGEVIQ' A
#
# COMPACT_ATOMS: atom_id res chain seq x y z
N MET A 1 10.61 21.73 3.74
CA MET A 1 9.45 20.88 3.37
C MET A 1 10.01 19.51 3.10
N GLU A 2 9.43 18.48 3.72
CA GLU A 2 9.76 17.11 3.34
C GLU A 2 9.22 16.86 1.93
N GLU A 3 10.03 16.23 1.10
CA GLU A 3 9.67 15.86 -0.27
C GLU A 3 8.99 14.50 -0.24
N PHE A 4 7.72 14.47 -0.63
CA PHE A 4 6.92 13.26 -0.75
C PHE A 4 6.61 12.99 -2.21
N HIS A 5 6.75 11.73 -2.62
CA HIS A 5 6.46 11.31 -3.98
C HIS A 5 5.17 10.48 -4.01
N PHE A 6 4.13 11.04 -4.63
CA PHE A 6 2.86 10.34 -4.89
C PHE A 6 2.96 9.50 -6.16
N PHE A 7 2.50 8.26 -6.11
CA PHE A 7 2.51 7.37 -7.26
C PHE A 7 1.30 6.42 -7.27
N LYS A 8 0.89 6.03 -8.47
CA LYS A 8 -0.11 4.96 -8.66
C LYS A 8 0.56 3.60 -8.48
N ILE A 9 -0.12 2.69 -7.80
CA ILE A 9 0.31 1.31 -7.58
C ILE A 9 -0.40 0.43 -8.59
N ASP A 10 0.29 0.03 -9.65
CA ASP A 10 -0.25 -0.91 -10.64
C ASP A 10 0.00 -2.37 -10.24
N HIS A 11 1.05 -2.63 -9.44
CA HIS A 11 1.39 -3.94 -8.91
C HIS A 11 1.70 -3.84 -7.42
N LEU A 12 0.77 -4.28 -6.56
CA LEU A 12 0.94 -4.16 -5.11
C LEU A 12 2.06 -5.06 -4.57
N LEU A 13 2.17 -6.28 -5.09
CA LEU A 13 3.03 -7.34 -4.55
C LEU A 13 4.53 -7.13 -4.81
N ILE A 14 4.92 -6.12 -5.61
CA ILE A 14 6.32 -5.76 -5.83
C ILE A 14 6.83 -4.73 -4.81
N LEU A 15 5.94 -4.14 -4.01
CA LEU A 15 6.30 -3.16 -2.99
C LEU A 15 6.70 -3.89 -1.71
N ASP A 16 7.78 -3.43 -1.08
CA ASP A 16 8.09 -3.82 0.29
C ASP A 16 7.19 -3.03 1.24
N LEU A 17 6.23 -3.74 1.86
CA LEU A 17 5.28 -3.18 2.82
C LEU A 17 5.47 -3.78 4.23
N ASN A 18 6.57 -4.52 4.47
CA ASN A 18 6.74 -5.26 5.71
C ASN A 18 6.77 -4.36 6.94
N SER A 19 7.43 -3.20 6.84
CA SER A 19 7.47 -2.18 7.90
C SER A 19 6.07 -1.65 8.20
N LEU A 20 5.34 -1.16 7.19
CA LEU A 20 3.98 -0.65 7.37
C LEU A 20 3.02 -1.72 7.91
N LEU A 21 3.14 -2.98 7.46
CA LEU A 21 2.34 -4.08 7.97
C LEU A 21 2.60 -4.36 9.44
N ALA A 22 3.87 -4.30 9.87
CA ALA A 22 4.24 -4.51 11.26
C ALA A 22 3.72 -3.37 12.14
N GLU A 23 3.88 -2.13 11.69
CA GLU A 23 3.38 -0.92 12.37
C GLU A 23 1.85 -0.94 12.49
N SER A 24 1.14 -1.10 11.37
CA SER A 24 -0.33 -1.15 11.33
C SER A 24 -0.89 -2.24 12.25
N LYS A 25 -0.26 -3.43 12.30
CA LYS A 25 -0.66 -4.50 13.23
C LYS A 25 -0.39 -4.13 14.69
N SER A 26 0.74 -3.48 14.99
CA SER A 26 1.07 -3.00 16.33
C SER A 26 0.06 -1.97 16.83
N GLU A 27 -0.46 -1.14 15.93
CA GLU A 27 -1.51 -0.15 16.21
C GLU A 27 -2.93 -0.77 16.27
N GLY A 28 -3.07 -2.08 16.03
CA GLY A 28 -4.34 -2.78 16.04
C GLY A 28 -5.17 -2.62 14.76
N PHE A 29 -4.58 -2.03 13.73
CA PHE A 29 -5.19 -1.89 12.41
C PHE A 29 -5.00 -3.15 11.55
N ARG A 30 -5.97 -3.38 10.66
CA ARG A 30 -6.03 -4.55 9.77
C ARG A 30 -6.23 -4.18 8.30
N PHE A 31 -6.19 -2.89 7.96
CA PHE A 31 -6.48 -2.44 6.60
C PHE A 31 -5.41 -2.88 5.60
N LEU A 32 -4.11 -2.82 5.97
CA LEU A 32 -3.03 -3.27 5.08
C LEU A 32 -3.02 -4.79 4.89
N SER A 33 -3.24 -5.56 5.96
CA SER A 33 -3.34 -7.02 5.83
C SER A 33 -4.52 -7.41 4.94
N ARG A 34 -5.69 -6.78 5.15
CA ARG A 34 -6.86 -7.02 4.31
C ARG A 34 -6.62 -6.60 2.86
N LEU A 35 -5.98 -5.45 2.62
CA LEU A 35 -5.63 -4.98 1.29
C LEU A 35 -4.78 -6.02 0.55
N ILE A 36 -3.75 -6.56 1.20
CA ILE A 36 -2.87 -7.56 0.59
C ILE A 36 -3.62 -8.88 0.36
N ASP A 37 -4.38 -9.34 1.35
CA ASP A 37 -5.15 -10.59 1.24
C ASP A 37 -6.19 -10.53 0.11
N GLU A 38 -6.92 -9.40 -0.01
CA GLU A 38 -7.91 -9.16 -1.07
C GLU A 38 -7.25 -9.02 -2.45
N TYR A 39 -6.10 -8.35 -2.53
CA TYR A 39 -5.34 -8.22 -3.78
C TYR A 39 -4.77 -9.57 -4.24
N GLN A 40 -4.20 -10.35 -3.33
CA GLN A 40 -3.65 -11.69 -3.63
C GLN A 40 -4.72 -12.69 -4.04
N SER A 41 -5.88 -12.65 -3.39
CA SER A 41 -7.02 -13.51 -3.73
C SER A 41 -7.75 -13.09 -5.01
N GLY A 42 -7.46 -11.88 -5.53
CA GLY A 42 -8.14 -11.31 -6.69
C GLY A 42 -9.54 -10.78 -6.39
N ILE A 43 -9.96 -10.75 -5.11
CA ILE A 43 -11.25 -10.19 -4.68
C ILE A 43 -11.31 -8.70 -4.98
N ASN A 44 -10.21 -7.98 -4.76
CA ASN A 44 -10.08 -6.58 -5.08
C ASN A 44 -8.66 -6.25 -5.53
N THR A 45 -8.50 -5.96 -6.82
CA THR A 45 -7.21 -5.58 -7.42
C THR A 45 -7.14 -4.11 -7.83
N PHE A 46 -8.20 -3.34 -7.53
CA PHE A 46 -8.34 -1.93 -7.91
C PHE A 46 -8.14 -1.69 -9.42
N SER A 47 -8.46 -2.69 -10.25
CA SER A 47 -8.27 -2.67 -11.71
C SER A 47 -9.51 -2.24 -12.48
N ASP A 48 -10.66 -2.14 -11.82
CA ASP A 48 -11.92 -1.80 -12.49
C ASP A 48 -11.98 -0.30 -12.83
N ARG A 49 -12.87 0.03 -13.78
CA ARG A 49 -13.00 1.42 -14.25
C ARG A 49 -13.46 2.33 -13.10
N GLY A 50 -12.59 3.28 -12.76
CA GLY A 50 -12.84 4.25 -11.69
C GLY A 50 -12.16 3.89 -10.37
N GLU A 51 -11.52 2.73 -10.29
CA GLU A 51 -10.69 2.33 -9.16
C GLU A 51 -9.23 2.74 -9.37
N GLY A 52 -8.50 2.81 -8.26
CA GLY A 52 -7.06 3.03 -8.27
C GLY A 52 -6.48 2.82 -6.88
N LEU A 53 -5.31 2.21 -6.84
CA LEU A 53 -4.50 2.09 -5.63
C LEU A 53 -3.33 3.06 -5.73
N PHE A 54 -3.03 3.77 -4.66
CA PHE A 54 -2.02 4.83 -4.63
C PHE A 54 -1.16 4.71 -3.38
N GLY A 55 0.08 5.15 -3.48
CA GLY A 55 1.02 5.21 -2.38
C GLY A 55 1.76 6.53 -2.34
N VAL A 56 2.37 6.79 -1.20
CA VAL A 56 3.29 7.91 -0.98
C VAL A 56 4.64 7.33 -0.57
N LYS A 57 5.70 7.87 -1.14
CA LYS A 57 7.08 7.62 -0.71
C LYS A 57 7.68 8.84 -0.06
N ASP A 58 8.52 8.63 0.94
CA ASP A 58 9.38 9.67 1.48
C ASP A 58 10.66 9.83 0.62
N HIS A 59 11.57 10.68 1.10
CA HIS A 59 12.87 10.94 0.47
C HIS A 59 13.82 9.73 0.45
N SER A 60 13.60 8.71 1.29
CA SER A 60 14.36 7.46 1.29
C SER A 60 13.87 6.48 0.22
N GLY A 61 12.66 6.73 -0.32
CA GLY A 61 12.01 5.89 -1.31
C GLY A 61 11.14 4.78 -0.70
N GLU A 62 11.02 4.74 0.62
CA GLU A 62 10.13 3.84 1.35
C GLU A 62 8.68 4.30 1.25
N VAL A 63 7.76 3.34 1.14
CA VAL A 63 6.32 3.65 1.18
C VAL A 63 5.93 3.94 2.62
N ILE A 64 5.12 4.97 2.83
CA ILE A 64 4.72 5.42 4.18
C ILE A 64 3.19 5.48 4.32
N GLN A 65 2.72 5.43 5.58
CA GLN A 65 1.32 5.50 6.00
C GLN A 65 1.00 6.87 6.62
#